data_AF-A0AA96X0B5-F1
#
_entry.id   AF-A0AA96X0B5-F1
#
_cell.length_a   1.000
_cell.length_b   1.000
_cell.length_c   1.000
_cell.angle_alpha   90.00
_cell.angle_beta   90.00
_cell.angle_gamma   90.00
#
_symmetry.space_group_name_H-M   'P 1'
#
loop_
_entity.id
_entity.type
_entity.pdbx_description
1 polymer ?
#
loop_
_entity_poly.entity_id
_entity_poly.type
_entity_poly.pdbx_seq_one_letter_code
_entity_poly.pdbx_strand_id
1 'polypeptide(L)'
;MATQKDKKSQKEMDSSKLEKEQNSAQQTSGGSDLDNAPDVESLTEILHGDPTEIESNEAIDSIDEWVDFLKGHKEDNIKELSASLKELKKLLRGKKSDGSEIAEVLETLGEQTNAIGDEAARGVKGPLHTLGKALITFSHKIERTAAKDEE
;
A
#
# COMPACT_ATOMS: atom_id res chain seq x y z
N MET A 1 -73.10 14.80 7.89
CA MET A 1 -73.39 14.59 6.45
C MET A 1 -72.08 14.85 5.72
N ALA A 2 -71.20 13.91 5.34
CA ALA A 2 -71.29 12.56 4.77
C ALA A 2 -71.81 12.52 3.31
N THR A 3 -70.90 12.23 2.37
CA THR A 3 -70.95 11.67 0.97
C THR A 3 -69.80 12.34 0.17
N GLN A 4 -68.68 11.74 -0.25
CA GLN A 4 -68.25 10.47 -0.88
C GLN A 4 -68.55 10.33 -2.39
N LYS A 5 -67.48 9.97 -3.14
CA LYS A 5 -67.37 9.36 -4.50
C LYS A 5 -67.20 10.31 -5.70
N ASP A 6 -66.33 10.10 -6.71
CA ASP A 6 -65.43 8.98 -7.08
C ASP A 6 -64.48 9.45 -8.25
N LYS A 7 -63.26 8.86 -8.29
CA LYS A 7 -62.39 8.48 -9.46
C LYS A 7 -61.95 9.48 -10.57
N LYS A 8 -60.62 9.56 -10.83
CA LYS A 8 -59.88 8.78 -11.87
C LYS A 8 -58.47 9.35 -12.22
N SER A 9 -57.43 8.49 -12.14
CA SER A 9 -56.12 8.44 -12.86
C SER A 9 -55.14 9.62 -12.72
N GLN A 10 -53.82 9.50 -12.53
CA GLN A 10 -52.72 8.61 -13.00
C GLN A 10 -51.73 8.41 -11.82
N LYS A 11 -51.24 7.23 -11.39
CA LYS A 11 -50.24 6.29 -11.95
C LYS A 11 -49.10 6.94 -12.75
N GLU A 12 -47.92 7.13 -12.12
CA GLU A 12 -46.56 6.68 -12.54
C GLU A 12 -45.68 6.69 -11.25
N MET A 13 -45.24 5.58 -10.67
CA MET A 13 -44.24 4.57 -11.06
C MET A 13 -42.84 4.90 -10.51
N ASP A 14 -42.54 4.23 -9.39
CA ASP A 14 -41.19 3.89 -8.93
C ASP A 14 -40.46 3.12 -10.05
N SER A 15 -39.24 3.51 -10.40
CA SER A 15 -38.30 2.70 -11.19
C SER A 15 -36.86 3.18 -11.05
N SER A 16 -36.07 2.32 -10.43
CA SER A 16 -34.61 2.30 -10.40
C SER A 16 -34.02 2.00 -11.79
N LYS A 17 -32.91 2.66 -12.17
CA LYS A 17 -31.82 2.16 -13.04
C LYS A 17 -30.75 3.26 -13.20
N LEU A 18 -29.52 3.14 -12.72
CA LEU A 18 -28.38 2.37 -13.27
C LEU A 18 -28.19 2.55 -14.79
N GLU A 19 -27.28 3.45 -15.14
CA GLU A 19 -26.41 3.49 -16.34
C GLU A 19 -25.33 4.54 -16.00
N LYS A 20 -24.08 4.22 -15.65
CA LYS A 20 -23.01 3.59 -16.45
C LYS A 20 -22.84 4.23 -17.82
N GLU A 21 -22.20 5.41 -17.83
CA GLU A 21 -21.49 5.89 -19.01
C GLU A 21 -19.99 5.65 -18.84
N GLN A 22 -19.52 4.65 -19.56
CA GLN A 22 -18.14 4.52 -20.04
C GLN A 22 -17.96 5.47 -21.23
N ASN A 23 -16.94 6.33 -21.22
CA ASN A 23 -16.26 6.82 -22.42
C ASN A 23 -14.90 7.40 -21.98
N SER A 24 -13.85 6.57 -21.91
CA SER A 24 -12.89 6.23 -22.97
C SER A 24 -11.99 7.38 -23.43
N ALA A 25 -10.69 7.06 -23.34
CA ALA A 25 -9.55 7.58 -24.09
C ALA A 25 -8.99 8.96 -23.68
N GLN A 26 -7.86 8.94 -22.96
CA GLN A 26 -6.62 9.30 -23.65
C GLN A 26 -5.43 8.58 -23.03
N GLN A 27 -4.92 7.64 -23.81
CA GLN A 27 -3.56 7.12 -23.79
C GLN A 27 -2.57 8.30 -23.68
N THR A 28 -2.06 8.57 -22.48
CA THR A 28 -0.76 9.21 -22.35
C THR A 28 0.27 8.11 -22.40
N SER A 29 0.83 7.93 -23.59
CA SER A 29 2.09 7.22 -23.78
C SER A 29 3.18 7.94 -22.98
N GLY A 30 3.32 7.58 -21.72
CA GLY A 30 4.56 7.67 -20.96
C GLY A 30 4.67 6.29 -20.36
N GLY A 31 5.63 5.48 -20.82
CA GLY A 31 5.94 4.23 -20.14
C GLY A 31 6.16 4.61 -18.69
N SER A 32 5.17 4.29 -17.86
CA SER A 32 5.19 4.74 -16.49
C SER A 32 6.18 3.79 -15.85
N ASP A 33 7.20 4.29 -15.17
CA ASP A 33 8.16 3.41 -14.47
C ASP A 33 7.44 2.36 -13.59
N LEU A 34 6.19 2.65 -13.20
CA LEU A 34 5.20 1.75 -12.60
C LEU A 34 4.92 0.42 -13.34
N ASP A 35 4.96 0.37 -14.68
CA ASP A 35 4.75 -0.87 -15.43
C ASP A 35 5.89 -1.89 -15.17
N ASN A 36 7.03 -1.42 -14.63
CA ASN A 36 8.13 -2.25 -14.13
C ASN A 36 8.30 -2.16 -12.61
N ALA A 37 7.40 -1.47 -11.90
CA ALA A 37 7.47 -1.44 -10.45
C ALA A 37 7.12 -2.82 -9.87
N PRO A 38 7.78 -3.24 -8.78
CA PRO A 38 7.35 -4.40 -8.03
C PRO A 38 5.92 -4.18 -7.52
N ASP A 39 5.21 -5.29 -7.30
CA ASP A 39 3.78 -5.28 -7.01
C ASP A 39 3.49 -4.67 -5.62
N VAL A 40 2.99 -3.44 -5.61
CA VAL A 40 2.62 -2.69 -4.41
C VAL A 40 1.46 -3.35 -3.66
N GLU A 41 0.49 -3.91 -4.38
CA GLU A 41 -0.71 -4.48 -3.78
C GLU A 41 -0.36 -5.79 -3.08
N SER A 42 0.40 -6.66 -3.73
CA SER A 42 0.90 -7.92 -3.17
C SER A 42 1.74 -7.68 -1.91
N LEU A 43 2.67 -6.72 -1.94
CA LEU A 43 3.45 -6.36 -0.75
C LEU A 43 2.56 -5.82 0.38
N THR A 44 1.55 -5.00 0.04
CA THR A 44 0.59 -4.49 1.02
C THR A 44 -0.21 -5.61 1.68
N GLU A 45 -0.65 -6.61 0.92
CA GLU A 45 -1.35 -7.79 1.46
C GLU A 45 -0.47 -8.59 2.42
N ILE A 46 0.80 -8.81 2.07
CA ILE A 46 1.79 -9.47 2.94
C ILE A 46 1.94 -8.71 4.27
N LEU A 47 2.10 -7.38 4.21
CA LEU A 47 2.24 -6.51 5.40
C LEU A 47 0.97 -6.44 6.27
N HIS A 48 -0.20 -6.77 5.70
CA HIS A 48 -1.43 -6.94 6.48
C HIS A 48 -1.51 -8.29 7.21
N GLY A 49 -0.69 -9.27 6.83
CA GLY A 49 -0.58 -10.59 7.46
C GLY A 49 0.07 -10.60 8.85
N ASP A 50 0.40 -11.80 9.32
CA ASP A 50 1.08 -12.04 10.59
C ASP A 50 2.61 -12.00 10.40
N PRO A 51 3.36 -11.25 11.22
CA PRO A 51 4.81 -11.13 11.07
C PRO A 51 5.58 -12.42 11.34
N THR A 52 5.00 -13.38 12.05
CA THR A 52 5.63 -14.68 12.32
C THR A 52 5.50 -15.67 11.17
N GLU A 53 4.63 -15.39 10.20
CA GLU A 53 4.40 -16.23 9.02
C GLU A 53 5.26 -15.81 7.81
N ILE A 54 5.99 -14.70 7.91
CA ILE A 54 6.84 -14.21 6.82
C ILE A 54 8.22 -14.88 6.87
N GLU A 55 8.52 -15.66 5.85
CA GLU A 55 9.84 -16.26 5.67
C GLU A 55 10.89 -15.19 5.33
N SER A 56 12.01 -15.17 6.06
CA SER A 56 13.04 -14.13 5.90
C SER A 56 13.61 -14.08 4.48
N ASN A 57 13.71 -15.23 3.78
CA ASN A 57 14.21 -15.27 2.41
C ASN A 57 13.24 -14.61 1.42
N GLU A 58 11.93 -14.83 1.57
CA GLU A 58 10.91 -14.21 0.72
C GLU A 58 10.88 -12.69 0.91
N ALA A 59 10.98 -12.23 2.16
CA ALA A 59 11.11 -10.81 2.46
C ALA A 59 12.40 -10.20 1.86
N ILE A 60 13.53 -10.92 1.94
CA ILE A 60 14.80 -10.47 1.35
C ILE A 60 14.70 -10.35 -0.17
N ASP A 61 14.10 -11.34 -0.84
CA ASP A 61 13.94 -11.34 -2.30
C ASP A 61 13.03 -10.19 -2.75
N SER A 62 11.91 -9.96 -2.04
CA SER A 62 11.04 -8.81 -2.28
C SER A 62 11.79 -7.48 -2.12
N ILE A 63 12.61 -7.33 -1.06
CA ILE A 63 13.43 -6.13 -0.88
C ILE A 63 14.43 -5.93 -2.02
N ASP A 64 15.02 -6.99 -2.54
CA ASP A 64 15.96 -6.89 -3.67
C ASP A 64 15.28 -6.37 -4.94
N GLU A 65 14.08 -6.84 -5.25
CA GLU A 65 13.28 -6.33 -6.38
C GLU A 65 13.01 -4.83 -6.24
N TRP A 66 12.60 -4.39 -5.04
CA TRP A 66 12.38 -2.97 -4.75
C TRP A 66 13.66 -2.15 -4.83
N VAL A 67 14.77 -2.63 -4.28
CA VAL A 67 16.06 -1.94 -4.38
C VAL A 67 16.51 -1.82 -5.83
N ASP A 68 16.35 -2.86 -6.64
CA ASP A 68 16.70 -2.87 -8.05
C ASP A 68 15.84 -1.91 -8.87
N PHE A 69 14.54 -1.89 -8.62
CA PHE A 69 13.62 -0.94 -9.23
C PHE A 69 14.04 0.52 -8.93
N LEU A 70 14.34 0.83 -7.66
CA LEU A 70 14.67 2.19 -7.24
C LEU A 70 16.05 2.68 -7.73
N LYS A 71 16.96 1.79 -8.18
CA LYS A 71 18.30 2.19 -8.67
C LYS A 71 18.28 3.15 -9.87
N GLY A 72 17.22 3.14 -10.66
CA GLY A 72 17.06 4.02 -11.82
C GLY A 72 16.78 5.49 -11.46
N HIS A 73 16.32 5.73 -10.24
CA HIS A 73 15.85 7.03 -9.77
C HIS A 73 16.98 7.87 -9.17
N LYS A 74 16.90 9.19 -9.33
CA LYS A 74 17.96 10.14 -8.94
C LYS A 74 17.57 11.08 -7.80
N GLU A 75 16.30 11.08 -7.45
CA GLU A 75 15.69 11.86 -6.40
C GLU A 75 16.23 11.41 -5.04
N ASP A 76 16.55 12.38 -4.17
CA ASP A 76 17.25 12.06 -2.91
C ASP A 76 16.35 11.29 -1.94
N ASN A 77 15.05 11.60 -1.89
CA ASN A 77 14.05 10.83 -1.14
C ASN A 77 13.99 9.35 -1.60
N ILE A 78 14.15 9.07 -2.90
CA ILE A 78 14.19 7.70 -3.43
C ILE A 78 15.49 6.98 -3.07
N LYS A 79 16.63 7.70 -3.07
CA LYS A 79 17.92 7.12 -2.62
C LYS A 79 17.89 6.77 -1.15
N GLU A 80 17.29 7.63 -0.32
CA GLU A 80 17.09 7.38 1.11
C GLU A 80 16.20 6.14 1.33
N LEU A 81 15.08 6.04 0.61
CA LEU A 81 14.23 4.83 0.65
C LEU A 81 15.03 3.57 0.26
N SER A 82 15.81 3.62 -0.81
CA SER A 82 16.67 2.49 -1.24
C SER A 82 17.74 2.14 -0.19
N ALA A 83 18.25 3.11 0.56
CA ALA A 83 19.21 2.87 1.63
C ALA A 83 18.56 2.15 2.82
N SER A 84 17.39 2.63 3.27
CA SER A 84 16.61 2.01 4.34
C SER A 84 16.17 0.58 3.98
N LEU A 85 15.83 0.31 2.72
CA LEU A 85 15.54 -1.05 2.24
C LEU A 85 16.77 -1.97 2.36
N LYS A 86 17.96 -1.49 2.00
CA LYS A 86 19.20 -2.28 2.14
C LYS A 86 19.54 -2.55 3.60
N GLU A 87 19.22 -1.62 4.49
CA GLU A 87 19.36 -1.79 5.93
C GLU A 87 18.41 -2.87 6.45
N LEU A 88 17.13 -2.82 6.06
CA LEU A 88 16.15 -3.86 6.40
C LEU A 88 16.64 -5.24 5.94
N LYS A 89 17.12 -5.36 4.70
CA LYS A 89 17.72 -6.59 4.18
C LYS A 89 18.89 -7.08 5.04
N LYS A 90 19.76 -6.17 5.49
CA LYS A 90 20.90 -6.53 6.34
C LYS A 90 20.43 -7.10 7.68
N LEU A 91 19.40 -6.52 8.27
CA LEU A 91 18.78 -7.01 9.51
C LEU A 91 18.14 -8.38 9.30
N LEU A 92 17.35 -8.58 8.23
CA LEU A 92 16.73 -9.89 7.96
C LEU A 92 17.74 -11.01 7.70
N ARG A 93 18.95 -10.68 7.23
CA ARG A 93 20.06 -11.65 7.07
C ARG A 93 20.82 -11.90 8.38
N GLY A 94 20.65 -11.04 9.37
CA GLY A 94 21.29 -11.13 10.67
C GLY A 94 20.70 -12.28 11.47
N LYS A 95 21.54 -13.19 11.99
CA LYS A 95 21.10 -14.30 12.84
C LYS A 95 20.58 -13.88 14.22
N LYS A 96 20.72 -12.60 14.58
CA LYS A 96 20.39 -12.03 15.91
C LYS A 96 19.82 -10.62 15.79
N SER A 97 19.21 -10.29 14.66
CA SER A 97 18.64 -8.96 14.51
C SER A 97 17.48 -8.78 15.46
N ASP A 98 17.49 -7.68 16.19
CA ASP A 98 16.47 -7.39 17.19
C ASP A 98 15.15 -7.03 16.50
N GLY A 99 14.04 -7.53 17.01
CA GLY A 99 12.71 -7.22 16.46
C GLY A 99 12.43 -5.71 16.48
N SER A 100 12.96 -4.99 17.46
CA SER A 100 12.82 -3.53 17.57
C SER A 100 13.64 -2.80 16.51
N GLU A 101 14.87 -3.25 16.22
CA GLU A 101 15.68 -2.69 15.13
C GLU A 101 14.97 -2.89 13.77
N ILE A 102 14.38 -4.06 13.54
CA ILE A 102 13.60 -4.34 12.32
C ILE A 102 12.37 -3.42 12.25
N ALA A 103 11.66 -3.25 13.36
CA ALA A 103 10.49 -2.39 13.44
C ALA A 103 10.82 -0.91 13.15
N GLU A 104 11.89 -0.37 13.74
CA GLU A 104 12.33 1.01 13.53
C GLU A 104 12.62 1.30 12.05
N VAL A 105 13.30 0.37 11.36
CA VAL A 105 13.59 0.51 9.93
C VAL A 105 12.31 0.42 9.10
N LEU A 106 11.36 -0.45 9.46
CA LEU A 106 10.07 -0.55 8.78
C LEU A 106 9.19 0.70 8.97
N GLU A 107 9.22 1.30 10.16
CA GLU A 107 8.53 2.57 10.42
C GLU A 107 9.12 3.69 9.55
N THR A 108 10.46 3.81 9.55
CA THR A 108 11.19 4.77 8.70
C THR A 108 10.84 4.59 7.21
N LEU A 109 10.82 3.35 6.73
CA LEU A 109 10.43 3.03 5.35
C LEU A 109 9.01 3.48 5.05
N GLY A 110 8.08 3.30 5.98
CA GLY A 110 6.71 3.73 5.82
C GLY A 110 6.56 5.26 5.76
N GLU A 111 7.31 5.98 6.60
CA GLU A 111 7.37 7.46 6.56
C GLU A 111 7.93 7.98 5.23
N GLN A 112 9.06 7.44 4.79
CA GLN A 112 9.68 7.79 3.50
C GLN A 112 8.73 7.50 2.34
N THR A 113 8.06 6.34 2.34
CA THR A 113 7.10 5.94 1.31
C THR A 113 5.91 6.90 1.27
N ASN A 114 5.40 7.33 2.44
CA ASN A 114 4.35 8.33 2.52
C ASN A 114 4.79 9.70 1.98
N ALA A 115 6.00 10.14 2.33
CA ALA A 115 6.58 11.40 1.86
C ALA A 115 6.74 11.40 0.33
N ILE A 116 7.26 10.32 -0.25
CA ILE A 116 7.34 10.13 -1.71
C ILE A 116 5.93 10.18 -2.31
N GLY A 117 4.96 9.49 -1.70
CA GLY A 117 3.57 9.52 -2.13
C GLY A 117 2.94 10.92 -2.13
N ASP A 118 3.38 11.82 -1.25
CA ASP A 118 2.90 13.21 -1.22
C ASP A 118 3.38 14.04 -2.41
N GLU A 119 4.58 13.77 -2.91
CA GLU A 119 5.18 14.42 -4.07
C GLU A 119 4.78 13.73 -5.40
N ALA A 120 4.28 12.50 -5.32
CA ALA A 120 3.99 11.68 -6.48
C ALA A 120 2.71 12.08 -7.24
N ALA A 121 2.64 11.70 -8.51
CA ALA A 121 1.49 11.97 -9.37
C ALA A 121 0.20 11.28 -8.86
N ARG A 122 -0.97 11.83 -9.23
CA ARG A 122 -2.29 11.36 -8.76
C ARG A 122 -2.54 9.86 -8.94
N GLY A 123 -1.95 9.21 -9.95
CA GLY A 123 -2.12 7.78 -10.22
C GLY A 123 -1.39 6.85 -9.24
N VAL A 124 -0.36 7.34 -8.55
CA VAL A 124 0.53 6.52 -7.69
C VAL A 124 0.49 6.92 -6.23
N LYS A 125 0.04 8.15 -5.94
CA LYS A 125 -0.08 8.66 -4.58
C LYS A 125 -0.87 7.72 -3.66
N GLY A 126 -2.03 7.23 -4.13
CA GLY A 126 -2.90 6.34 -3.36
C GLY A 126 -2.20 5.04 -2.95
N PRO A 127 -1.70 4.24 -3.92
CA PRO A 127 -0.93 3.03 -3.63
C PRO A 127 0.26 3.25 -2.69
N LEU A 128 1.06 4.31 -2.90
CA LEU A 128 2.21 4.61 -2.04
C LEU A 128 1.80 4.94 -0.60
N HIS A 129 0.74 5.73 -0.40
CA HIS A 129 0.22 6.01 0.94
C HIS A 129 -0.36 4.77 1.62
N THR A 130 -0.97 3.86 0.86
CA THR A 130 -1.44 2.58 1.41
C THR A 130 -0.27 1.74 1.87
N LEU A 131 0.76 1.59 1.04
CA LEU A 131 1.97 0.84 1.38
C LEU A 131 2.69 1.45 2.59
N GLY A 132 2.87 2.77 2.62
CA GLY A 132 3.51 3.46 3.73
C GLY A 132 2.81 3.22 5.06
N LYS A 133 1.47 3.23 5.08
CA LYS A 133 0.69 2.88 6.27
C LYS A 133 0.79 1.41 6.64
N ALA A 134 0.83 0.51 5.67
CA ALA A 134 0.98 -0.92 5.92
C ALA A 134 2.33 -1.23 6.58
N LEU A 135 3.41 -0.59 6.12
CA LEU A 135 4.76 -0.69 6.72
C LEU A 135 4.77 -0.26 8.19
N ILE A 136 4.24 0.93 8.50
CA ILE A 136 4.13 1.44 9.89
C ILE A 136 3.24 0.53 10.75
N THR A 137 2.15 0.01 10.17
CA THR A 137 1.27 -0.90 10.92
C THR A 137 1.99 -2.21 11.23
N PHE A 138 2.79 -2.71 10.29
CA PHE A 138 3.54 -3.95 10.41
C PHE A 138 4.71 -3.81 11.38
N SER A 139 5.41 -2.67 11.42
CA SER A 139 6.44 -2.40 12.45
C SER A 139 5.88 -2.53 13.86
N HIS A 140 4.74 -1.89 14.14
CA HIS A 140 4.07 -2.02 15.45
C HIS A 140 3.61 -3.45 15.76
N LYS A 141 3.32 -4.29 14.75
CA LYS A 141 3.03 -5.71 15.00
C LYS A 141 4.30 -6.44 15.46
N ILE A 142 5.43 -6.19 14.80
CA ILE A 142 6.73 -6.78 15.15
C ILE A 142 7.16 -6.39 16.57
N GLU A 143 7.05 -5.11 16.95
CA GLU A 143 7.38 -4.68 18.32
C GLU A 143 6.54 -5.41 19.37
N ARG A 144 5.24 -5.57 19.10
CA ARG A 144 4.32 -6.28 20.00
C ARG A 144 4.58 -7.77 20.08
N THR A 145 5.11 -8.40 19.02
CA THR A 145 5.55 -9.79 19.08
C THR A 145 6.86 -9.93 19.83
N ALA A 146 7.85 -9.07 19.55
CA ALA A 146 9.14 -9.07 20.24
C ALA A 146 9.00 -8.86 21.75
N ALA A 147 8.12 -7.95 22.18
CA ALA A 147 7.86 -7.71 23.60
C ALA A 147 7.19 -8.89 24.33
N LYS A 148 6.55 -9.82 23.61
CA LYS A 148 5.90 -11.00 24.20
C LYS A 148 6.84 -12.19 24.39
N ASP A 149 7.93 -12.25 23.63
CA ASP A 149 8.93 -13.31 23.77
C ASP A 149 9.88 -13.08 24.97
N GLU A 150 9.85 -11.89 25.59
CA GLU A 150 10.64 -11.54 26.79
C GLU A 150 9.89 -11.69 28.14
N GLU A 151 8.61 -12.08 28.15
CA GLU A 151 7.78 -12.30 29.37
C GLU A 151 7.69 -13.78 29.79
#